data_AF-A0A953Y1F8-F1
#
_entry.id   AF-A0A953Y1F8-F1
#
_cell.length_a   1.000
_cell.length_b   1.000
_cell.length_c   1.000
_cell.angle_alpha   90.00
_cell.angle_beta   90.00
_cell.angle_gamma   90.00
#
_symmetry.space_group_name_H-M   'P 1'
#
loop_
_entity.id
_entity.type
_entity.pdbx_description
1 polymer ?
#
loop_
_entity_poly.entity_id
_entity_poly.type
_entity_poly.pdbx_seq_one_letter_code
_entity_poly.pdbx_strand_id
1 'polypeptide(L)'
;MELVRQASAAVQRATWPRERTRASYCRRSPRQVLREGELLFTAPCAELSSLTALGLLEAGLAPTLVLTAIQRALQPVKFQCGLELELEGERWVIGFAIAASYCYRGHFVETKRRPLVLRYDAARVDPERPFLEWLLPGGFDEVASVIPGYDLATDVAQHARRGASRWRYAWSRRKAADAGRAARGGRVPGGAGRWA
;
A
#
# COMPACT_ATOMS: atom_id res chain seq x y z
N MET A 1 4.63 -10.83 -12.09
CA MET A 1 3.45 -9.92 -12.15
C MET A 1 2.16 -10.57 -11.70
N GLU A 2 1.94 -11.85 -12.03
CA GLU A 2 0.76 -12.62 -11.60
C GLU A 2 0.59 -12.66 -10.06
N LEU A 3 1.67 -12.82 -9.28
CA LEU A 3 1.60 -12.82 -7.81
C LEU A 3 1.03 -11.51 -7.22
N VAL A 4 1.39 -10.36 -7.80
CA VAL A 4 0.85 -9.08 -7.33
C VAL A 4 -0.63 -8.94 -7.70
N ARG A 5 -1.04 -9.50 -8.84
CA ARG A 5 -2.45 -9.57 -9.24
C ARG A 5 -3.24 -10.46 -8.28
N GLN A 6 -2.69 -11.62 -7.91
CA GLN A 6 -3.29 -12.56 -6.96
C GLN A 6 -3.43 -11.93 -5.57
N ALA A 7 -2.39 -11.30 -5.04
CA ALA A 7 -2.45 -10.61 -3.75
C ALA A 7 -3.52 -9.50 -3.72
N SER A 8 -3.61 -8.70 -4.79
CA SER A 8 -4.67 -7.68 -4.93
C SER A 8 -6.08 -8.27 -5.09
N ALA A 9 -6.21 -9.50 -5.59
CA ALA A 9 -7.49 -10.17 -5.79
C ALA A 9 -7.91 -11.04 -4.58
N ALA A 10 -6.98 -11.38 -3.69
CA ALA A 10 -7.23 -12.22 -2.52
C ALA A 10 -8.13 -11.55 -1.47
N VAL A 11 -8.25 -10.23 -1.50
CA VAL A 11 -9.01 -9.46 -0.51
C VAL A 11 -9.82 -8.33 -1.16
N GLN A 12 -11.01 -8.09 -0.63
CA GLN A 12 -11.91 -7.07 -1.15
C GLN A 12 -11.63 -5.70 -0.53
N ARG A 13 -11.51 -4.65 -1.36
CA ARG A 13 -11.57 -3.27 -0.85
C ARG A 13 -12.99 -2.95 -0.39
N ALA A 14 -13.15 -2.45 0.83
CA ALA A 14 -14.44 -2.17 1.44
C ALA A 14 -14.51 -0.79 2.11
N THR A 15 -15.73 -0.34 2.39
CA THR A 15 -15.98 0.77 3.33
C THR A 15 -15.99 0.24 4.75
N TRP A 16 -15.43 0.99 5.68
CA TRP A 16 -15.45 0.62 7.10
C TRP A 16 -16.18 1.66 7.95
N PRO A 17 -16.82 1.24 9.05
CA PRO A 17 -17.21 2.14 10.13
C PRO A 17 -16.01 2.96 10.64
N ARG A 18 -16.30 4.12 11.23
CA ARG A 18 -15.26 5.03 11.73
C ARG A 18 -14.49 4.39 12.87
N GLU A 19 -15.18 3.66 13.72
CA GLU A 19 -14.69 2.96 14.91
C GLU A 19 -13.69 1.89 14.49
N ARG A 20 -14.06 1.04 13.53
CA ARG A 20 -13.15 0.04 12.95
C ARG A 20 -11.93 0.68 12.29
N THR A 21 -12.12 1.77 11.54
CA THR A 21 -11.00 2.47 10.92
C THR A 21 -10.01 2.98 11.97
N ARG A 22 -10.49 3.58 13.05
CA ARG A 22 -9.62 4.05 14.14
C ARG A 22 -8.86 2.91 14.82
N ALA A 23 -9.52 1.77 15.02
CA ALA A 23 -8.94 0.62 15.70
C ALA A 23 -7.93 -0.16 14.84
N SER A 24 -8.16 -0.27 13.53
CA SER A 24 -7.47 -1.27 12.69
C SER A 24 -6.63 -0.69 11.56
N TYR A 25 -6.72 0.61 11.28
CA TYR A 25 -5.98 1.25 10.17
C TYR A 25 -4.47 0.98 10.27
N CYS A 26 -3.94 0.25 9.29
CA CYS A 26 -2.52 -0.13 9.18
C CYS A 26 -1.93 -0.91 10.37
N ARG A 27 -2.79 -1.53 11.20
CA ARG A 27 -2.39 -2.32 12.38
C ARG A 27 -2.62 -3.83 12.24
N ARG A 28 -3.22 -4.27 11.12
CA ARG A 28 -3.54 -5.68 10.93
C ARG A 28 -2.37 -6.45 10.33
N SER A 29 -2.20 -7.69 10.78
CA SER A 29 -1.25 -8.64 10.18
C SER A 29 -1.80 -9.24 8.87
N PRO A 30 -0.94 -9.77 7.99
CA PRO A 30 -1.36 -10.53 6.82
C PRO A 30 -2.40 -11.61 7.12
N ARG A 31 -2.21 -12.41 8.18
CA ARG A 31 -3.14 -13.48 8.54
C ARG A 31 -4.51 -12.93 8.94
N GLN A 32 -4.55 -11.82 9.70
CA GLN A 32 -5.80 -11.14 10.03
C GLN A 32 -6.52 -10.61 8.79
N VAL A 33 -5.79 -9.99 7.87
CA VAL A 33 -6.33 -9.43 6.63
C VAL A 33 -6.94 -10.53 5.76
N LEU A 34 -6.25 -11.67 5.58
CA LEU A 34 -6.77 -12.82 4.83
C LEU A 34 -8.02 -13.43 5.49
N ARG A 35 -8.00 -13.59 6.82
CA ARG A 35 -9.14 -14.12 7.58
C ARG A 35 -10.38 -13.23 7.47
N GLU A 36 -10.20 -11.91 7.51
CA GLU A 36 -11.30 -10.96 7.38
C GLU A 36 -11.78 -10.78 5.93
N GLY A 37 -10.93 -11.10 4.94
CA GLY A 37 -11.27 -11.05 3.52
C GLY A 37 -11.44 -9.65 2.94
N GLU A 38 -11.16 -8.60 3.73
CA GLU A 38 -11.35 -7.22 3.30
C GLU A 38 -10.34 -6.22 3.87
N LEU A 39 -10.22 -5.09 3.19
CA LEU A 39 -9.37 -3.97 3.58
C LEU A 39 -10.01 -2.61 3.33
N LEU A 40 -9.52 -1.59 4.03
CA LEU A 40 -10.02 -0.23 3.87
C LEU A 40 -9.66 0.32 2.48
N PHE A 41 -10.67 0.65 1.68
CA PHE A 41 -10.43 1.11 0.30
C PHE A 41 -9.56 2.38 0.20
N THR A 42 -9.52 3.20 1.25
CA THR A 42 -8.76 4.47 1.24
C THR A 42 -7.28 4.31 1.54
N ALA A 43 -6.84 3.19 2.13
CA ALA A 43 -5.44 2.94 2.46
C ALA A 43 -5.06 1.45 2.30
N PRO A 44 -5.09 0.94 1.07
CA PRO A 44 -4.77 -0.46 0.82
C PRO A 44 -3.27 -0.76 0.93
N CYS A 45 -2.40 0.26 0.96
CA CYS A 45 -0.99 0.12 0.64
C CYS A 45 -0.20 -0.75 1.63
N ALA A 46 -0.37 -0.58 2.94
CA ALA A 46 0.36 -1.37 3.93
C ALA A 46 -0.02 -2.86 3.82
N GLU A 47 -1.33 -3.15 3.85
CA GLU A 47 -1.85 -4.52 3.90
C GLU A 47 -1.63 -5.29 2.60
N LEU A 48 -1.83 -4.66 1.43
CA LEU A 48 -1.53 -5.30 0.15
C LEU A 48 -0.01 -5.48 -0.06
N SER A 49 0.82 -4.56 0.44
CA SER A 49 2.28 -4.73 0.38
C SER A 49 2.72 -5.91 1.23
N SER A 50 2.15 -6.09 2.43
CA SER A 50 2.48 -7.24 3.28
C SER A 50 2.05 -8.58 2.69
N LEU A 51 0.85 -8.65 2.09
CA LEU A 51 0.40 -9.87 1.40
C LEU A 51 1.25 -10.19 0.18
N THR A 52 1.62 -9.16 -0.59
CA THR A 52 2.46 -9.34 -1.78
C THR A 52 3.87 -9.74 -1.39
N ALA A 53 4.43 -9.19 -0.31
CA ALA A 53 5.75 -9.58 0.17
C ALA A 53 5.83 -11.06 0.55
N LEU A 54 4.80 -11.58 1.26
CA LEU A 54 4.72 -13.00 1.60
C LEU A 54 4.67 -13.88 0.35
N GLY A 55 3.80 -13.57 -0.61
CA GLY A 55 3.70 -14.35 -1.85
C GLY A 55 4.97 -14.29 -2.71
N LEU A 56 5.72 -13.18 -2.66
CA LEU A 56 7.04 -13.09 -3.32
C LEU A 56 8.08 -13.99 -2.62
N LEU A 57 8.12 -13.99 -1.29
CA LEU A 57 9.04 -14.85 -0.54
C LEU A 57 8.73 -16.34 -0.70
N GLU A 58 7.45 -16.71 -0.70
CA GLU A 58 7.01 -18.09 -1.00
C GLU A 58 7.45 -18.53 -2.40
N ALA A 59 7.53 -17.59 -3.35
CA ALA A 59 8.06 -17.83 -4.70
C ALA A 59 9.60 -17.77 -4.78
N GLY A 60 10.31 -17.68 -3.66
CA GLY A 60 11.78 -17.63 -3.61
C GLY A 60 12.38 -16.27 -4.02
N LEU A 61 11.58 -15.20 -4.02
CA LEU A 61 12.03 -13.85 -4.36
C LEU A 61 12.26 -13.03 -3.09
N ALA A 62 13.22 -12.10 -3.13
CA ALA A 62 13.56 -11.24 -2.00
C ALA A 62 13.07 -9.79 -2.23
N PRO A 63 11.84 -9.44 -1.84
CA PRO A 63 11.37 -8.06 -1.93
C PRO A 63 12.03 -7.20 -0.83
N THR A 64 12.25 -5.93 -1.12
CA THR A 64 12.52 -4.89 -0.12
C THR A 64 11.22 -4.19 0.22
N LEU A 65 10.86 -4.13 1.50
CA LEU A 65 9.74 -3.33 1.97
C LEU A 65 10.12 -1.86 1.99
N VAL A 66 9.19 -1.00 1.57
CA VAL A 66 9.41 0.44 1.54
C VAL A 66 8.33 1.18 2.31
N LEU A 67 8.74 2.06 3.21
CA LEU A 67 7.91 3.11 3.80
C LEU A 67 8.40 4.47 3.31
N THR A 68 7.49 5.32 2.88
CA THR A 68 7.85 6.63 2.36
C THR A 68 6.86 7.72 2.72
N ALA A 69 7.34 8.95 2.87
CA ALA A 69 6.52 10.13 3.07
C ALA A 69 5.97 10.67 1.73
N ILE A 70 4.75 11.22 1.73
CA ILE A 70 4.16 11.91 0.59
C ILE A 70 3.76 13.31 1.03
N GLN A 71 4.42 14.30 0.44
CA GLN A 71 4.09 15.70 0.58
C GLN A 71 3.34 16.20 -0.66
N ARG A 72 2.20 16.85 -0.44
CA ARG A 72 1.36 17.46 -1.48
C ARG A 72 1.02 18.88 -1.09
N ALA A 73 0.83 19.73 -2.09
CA ALA A 73 0.34 21.08 -1.86
C ALA A 73 -1.04 21.01 -1.17
N LEU A 74 -1.20 21.77 -0.08
CA LEU A 74 -2.46 21.95 0.65
C LEU A 74 -3.05 20.66 1.26
N GLN A 75 -2.27 19.59 1.39
CA GLN A 75 -2.69 18.37 2.09
C GLN A 75 -1.70 18.03 3.20
N PRO A 76 -2.16 17.48 4.34
CA PRO A 76 -1.26 16.94 5.35
C PRO A 76 -0.33 15.90 4.74
N VAL A 77 0.89 15.83 5.27
CA VAL A 77 1.83 14.77 4.91
C VAL A 77 1.18 13.42 5.17
N LYS A 78 1.38 12.50 4.24
CA LYS A 78 0.93 11.10 4.33
C LYS A 78 2.13 10.19 4.29
N PHE A 79 1.92 8.92 4.61
CA PHE A 79 2.86 7.88 4.25
C PHE A 79 2.30 7.00 3.15
N GLN A 80 3.19 6.24 2.52
CA GLN A 80 2.88 5.21 1.56
C GLN A 80 3.78 4.01 1.84
N CYS A 81 3.20 2.83 1.70
CA CYS A 81 3.92 1.57 1.69
C CYS A 81 4.02 1.03 0.26
N GLY A 82 5.09 0.30 -0.04
CA GLY A 82 5.29 -0.40 -1.30
C GLY A 82 6.40 -1.42 -1.17
N LEU A 83 6.77 -2.01 -2.30
CA LEU A 83 7.88 -2.96 -2.40
C LEU A 83 8.82 -2.54 -3.53
N GLU A 84 10.09 -2.86 -3.36
CA GLU A 84 11.07 -2.96 -4.44
C GLU A 84 11.43 -4.44 -4.64
N LEU A 85 11.65 -4.85 -5.88
CA LEU A 85 12.06 -6.21 -6.20
C LEU A 85 13.12 -6.16 -7.29
N GLU A 86 14.24 -6.84 -7.08
CA GLU A 86 15.22 -7.09 -8.13
C GLU A 86 14.83 -8.37 -8.88
N LEU A 87 14.66 -8.26 -10.20
CA LEU A 87 14.28 -9.37 -11.06
C LEU A 87 15.03 -9.22 -12.39
N GLU A 88 15.80 -10.24 -12.78
CA GLU A 88 16.57 -10.26 -14.03
C GLU A 88 17.54 -9.06 -14.17
N GLY A 89 18.15 -8.64 -13.06
CA GLY A 89 19.06 -7.48 -13.02
C GLY A 89 18.36 -6.12 -13.08
N GLU A 90 17.04 -6.08 -13.13
CA GLU A 90 16.23 -4.87 -13.16
C GLU A 90 15.51 -4.66 -11.82
N ARG A 91 15.41 -3.40 -11.38
CA ARG A 91 14.63 -3.04 -10.20
C ARG A 91 13.19 -2.70 -10.58
N TRP A 92 12.26 -3.23 -9.81
CA TRP A 92 10.83 -3.04 -10.00
C TRP A 92 10.22 -2.44 -8.75
N VAL A 93 9.38 -1.42 -8.93
CA VAL A 93 8.51 -0.91 -7.87
C VAL A 93 7.17 -1.58 -7.97
N ILE A 94 6.65 -2.01 -6.83
CA ILE A 94 5.28 -2.49 -6.66
C ILE A 94 4.57 -1.59 -5.66
N GLY A 95 3.41 -1.06 -6.04
CA GLY A 95 2.64 -0.20 -5.15
C GLY A 95 1.14 -0.31 -5.32
N PHE A 96 0.42 0.12 -4.29
CA PHE A 96 -1.03 -0.02 -4.20
C PHE A 96 -1.67 1.30 -3.83
N ALA A 97 -2.51 1.79 -4.72
CA ALA A 97 -3.34 2.97 -4.54
C ALA A 97 -4.81 2.58 -4.39
N ILE A 98 -5.60 3.53 -3.92
CA ILE A 98 -7.06 3.45 -3.77
C ILE A 98 -7.76 2.80 -4.99
N ALA A 99 -7.33 3.18 -6.18
CA ALA A 99 -7.96 2.79 -7.44
C ALA A 99 -7.11 1.85 -8.32
N ALA A 100 -5.89 1.51 -7.94
CA ALA A 100 -5.05 0.66 -8.77
C ALA A 100 -3.87 0.11 -7.99
N SER A 101 -3.45 -1.09 -8.35
CA SER A 101 -2.10 -1.58 -8.07
C SER A 101 -1.26 -1.38 -9.33
N TYR A 102 0.04 -1.18 -9.15
CA TYR A 102 0.95 -0.91 -10.26
C TYR A 102 2.29 -1.60 -10.05
N CYS A 103 2.90 -1.98 -11.16
CA CYS A 103 4.30 -2.35 -11.20
C CYS A 103 5.00 -1.70 -12.39
N TYR A 104 6.14 -1.07 -12.12
CA TYR A 104 6.94 -0.36 -13.11
C TYR A 104 8.44 -0.50 -12.78
N ARG A 105 9.30 -0.34 -13.79
CA ARG A 105 10.75 -0.37 -13.61
C ARG A 105 11.23 0.89 -12.89
N GLY A 106 12.04 0.71 -11.85
CA GLY A 106 12.62 1.79 -11.08
C GLY A 106 12.73 1.46 -9.60
N HIS A 107 12.82 2.51 -8.79
CA HIS A 107 12.92 2.44 -7.33
C HIS A 107 12.31 3.70 -6.70
N PHE A 108 12.01 3.64 -5.41
CA PHE A 108 11.57 4.78 -4.61
C PHE A 108 12.75 5.72 -4.34
N VAL A 109 12.77 6.87 -5.00
CA VAL A 109 13.74 7.94 -4.74
C VAL A 109 13.15 9.01 -3.86
N GLU A 110 13.97 9.52 -2.95
CA GLU A 110 13.66 10.75 -2.22
C GLU A 110 13.57 11.93 -3.19
N THR A 111 12.57 12.77 -2.97
CA THR A 111 12.32 13.98 -3.76
C THR A 111 11.70 15.05 -2.86
N LYS A 112 11.53 16.27 -3.36
CA LYS A 112 10.77 17.31 -2.63
C LYS A 112 9.34 16.87 -2.26
N ARG A 113 8.72 15.97 -3.03
CA ARG A 113 7.37 15.43 -2.75
C ARG A 113 7.41 14.14 -1.92
N ARG A 114 8.61 13.58 -1.74
CA ARG A 114 8.87 12.32 -1.05
C ARG A 114 10.13 12.48 -0.21
N PRO A 115 10.07 13.22 0.91
CA PRO A 115 11.27 13.63 1.64
C PRO A 115 11.93 12.51 2.45
N LEU A 116 11.33 11.32 2.49
CA LEU A 116 11.84 10.15 3.24
C LEU A 116 11.55 8.87 2.46
N VAL A 117 12.54 7.99 2.35
CA VAL A 117 12.36 6.59 1.92
C VAL A 117 13.11 5.65 2.86
N LEU A 118 12.36 4.90 3.68
CA LEU A 118 12.87 3.84 4.54
C LEU A 118 12.74 2.49 3.83
N ARG A 119 13.77 1.67 3.95
CA ARG A 119 13.84 0.33 3.35
C ARG A 119 14.11 -0.71 4.42
N TYR A 120 13.47 -1.86 4.26
CA TYR A 120 13.74 -3.05 5.05
C TYR A 120 13.85 -4.24 4.11
N ASP A 121 14.98 -4.94 4.17
CA ASP A 121 15.16 -6.18 3.41
C ASP A 121 14.25 -7.26 4.01
N ALA A 122 13.28 -7.72 3.22
CA ALA A 122 12.27 -8.66 3.66
C ALA A 122 12.79 -10.11 3.69
N ALA A 123 14.08 -10.35 3.96
CA ALA A 123 14.67 -11.69 4.08
C ALA A 123 13.85 -12.63 4.99
N ARG A 124 13.14 -12.05 5.98
CA ARG A 124 12.12 -12.71 6.80
C ARG A 124 10.98 -11.74 7.08
N VAL A 125 9.77 -12.06 6.61
CA VAL A 125 8.54 -11.44 7.11
C VAL A 125 7.67 -12.48 7.80
N ASP A 126 7.00 -12.04 8.87
CA ASP A 126 6.16 -12.87 9.73
C ASP A 126 4.69 -12.60 9.42
N PRO A 127 3.88 -13.59 8.98
CA PRO A 127 2.46 -13.37 8.67
C PRO A 127 1.62 -12.91 9.86
N GLU A 128 2.13 -13.00 11.10
CA GLU A 128 1.50 -12.45 12.31
C GLU A 128 1.84 -10.99 12.59
N ARG A 129 2.79 -10.41 11.84
CA ARG A 129 3.28 -9.06 12.08
C ARG A 129 2.71 -8.04 11.08
N PRO A 130 2.17 -6.90 11.54
CA PRO A 130 1.74 -5.82 10.65
C PRO A 130 2.89 -5.21 9.84
N PHE A 131 2.58 -4.68 8.66
CA PHE A 131 3.59 -4.17 7.72
C PHE A 131 4.58 -3.18 8.34
N LEU A 132 4.05 -2.21 9.10
CA LEU A 132 4.85 -1.12 9.64
C LEU A 132 5.79 -1.57 10.76
N GLU A 133 5.48 -2.67 11.43
CA GLU A 133 6.35 -3.17 12.49
C GLU A 133 7.67 -3.77 11.95
N TRP A 134 7.71 -4.23 10.69
CA TRP A 134 8.98 -4.64 10.08
C TRP A 134 9.93 -3.47 9.86
N LEU A 135 9.39 -2.26 9.66
CA LEU A 135 10.17 -1.06 9.38
C LEU A 135 10.44 -0.21 10.63
N LEU A 136 9.54 -0.26 11.61
CA LEU A 136 9.54 0.58 12.81
C LEU A 136 9.29 -0.30 14.05
N PRO A 137 10.16 -0.30 15.08
CA PRO A 137 9.95 -1.08 16.30
C PRO A 137 8.59 -0.86 16.97
N GLY A 138 8.09 0.39 17.00
CA GLY A 138 6.77 0.77 17.51
C GLY A 138 5.63 0.70 16.47
N GLY A 139 5.92 0.19 15.27
CA GLY A 139 4.94 -0.02 14.21
C GLY A 139 4.23 1.26 13.78
N PHE A 140 2.90 1.18 13.68
CA PHE A 140 2.08 2.29 13.21
C PHE A 140 2.18 3.54 14.10
N ASP A 141 2.38 3.37 15.41
CA ASP A 141 2.40 4.50 16.35
C ASP A 141 3.69 5.32 16.27
N GLU A 142 4.75 4.75 15.69
CA GLU A 142 6.04 5.42 15.53
C GLU A 142 6.14 6.24 14.23
N VAL A 143 5.20 6.09 13.29
CA VAL A 143 5.25 6.74 11.96
C VAL A 143 5.42 8.26 12.07
N ALA A 144 4.76 8.90 13.04
CA ALA A 144 4.87 10.35 13.26
C ALA A 144 6.23 10.81 13.78
N SER A 145 6.99 9.94 14.43
CA SER A 145 8.35 10.26 14.89
C SER A 145 9.37 10.24 13.75
N VAL A 146 9.11 9.44 12.71
CA VAL A 146 10.05 9.25 11.58
C VAL A 146 9.71 10.07 10.35
N ILE A 147 8.44 10.46 10.14
CA ILE A 147 8.03 11.27 8.98
C ILE A 147 7.80 12.72 9.40
N PRO A 148 8.66 13.67 8.97
CA PRO A 148 8.48 15.08 9.27
C PRO A 148 7.13 15.62 8.78
N GLY A 149 6.41 16.30 9.66
CA GLY A 149 5.11 16.92 9.36
C GLY A 149 3.95 15.93 9.19
N TYR A 150 4.16 14.63 9.45
CA TYR A 150 3.07 13.66 9.52
C TYR A 150 2.32 13.80 10.85
N ASP A 151 0.99 13.88 10.76
CA ASP A 151 0.11 13.92 11.92
C ASP A 151 -0.82 12.70 11.92
N LEU A 152 -0.54 11.78 12.85
CA LEU A 152 -1.21 10.49 12.98
C LEU A 152 -2.73 10.67 13.19
N ALA A 153 -3.11 11.58 14.09
CA ALA A 153 -4.50 11.82 14.45
C ALA A 153 -5.32 12.32 13.25
N THR A 154 -4.78 13.29 12.50
CA THR A 154 -5.37 13.83 11.27
C THR A 154 -5.47 12.76 10.20
N ASP A 155 -4.45 11.90 10.05
CA ASP A 155 -4.48 10.84 9.06
C ASP A 155 -5.59 9.83 9.33
N VAL A 156 -5.63 9.30 10.55
CA VAL A 156 -6.68 8.38 11.00
C VAL A 156 -8.06 9.03 10.88
N ALA A 157 -8.23 10.29 11.28
CA ALA A 157 -9.51 10.99 11.17
C ALA A 157 -9.97 11.16 9.70
N GLN A 158 -9.05 11.48 8.79
CA GLN A 158 -9.35 11.57 7.37
C GLN A 158 -9.75 10.22 6.78
N HIS A 159 -9.05 9.15 7.15
CA HIS A 159 -9.39 7.79 6.71
C HIS A 159 -10.71 7.32 7.31
N ALA A 160 -11.00 7.57 8.58
CA ALA A 160 -12.30 7.23 9.19
C ALA A 160 -13.45 7.98 8.49
N ARG A 161 -13.29 9.28 8.20
CA ARG A 161 -14.31 10.07 7.51
C ARG A 161 -14.54 9.60 6.07
N ARG A 162 -13.46 9.36 5.32
CA ARG A 162 -13.53 8.99 3.90
C ARG A 162 -13.87 7.52 3.70
N GLY A 163 -13.36 6.66 4.56
CA GLY A 163 -13.53 5.21 4.59
C GLY A 163 -14.98 4.78 4.80
N ALA A 164 -15.74 5.54 5.60
CA ALA A 164 -17.16 5.31 5.82
C ALA A 164 -18.06 5.81 4.65
N SER A 165 -17.51 6.54 3.68
CA SER A 165 -18.32 7.17 2.63
C SER A 165 -18.58 6.23 1.45
N ARG A 166 -19.83 5.75 1.34
CA ARG A 166 -20.30 4.92 0.20
C ARG A 166 -20.12 5.61 -1.15
N TRP A 167 -20.39 6.92 -1.25
CA TRP A 167 -20.19 7.69 -2.49
C TRP A 167 -18.71 7.71 -2.91
N ARG A 168 -17.79 7.96 -1.97
CA ARG A 168 -16.35 7.94 -2.26
C ARG A 168 -15.87 6.55 -2.67
N TYR A 169 -16.42 5.52 -2.06
CA TYR A 169 -16.15 4.14 -2.43
C TYR A 169 -16.64 3.82 -3.85
N ALA A 170 -17.88 4.18 -4.19
CA ALA A 170 -18.41 4.02 -5.54
C ALA A 170 -17.59 4.77 -6.60
N TRP A 171 -17.19 6.02 -6.30
CA TRP A 171 -16.31 6.80 -7.17
C TRP A 171 -14.94 6.14 -7.34
N SER A 172 -14.35 5.64 -6.25
CA SER A 172 -13.08 4.90 -6.25
C SER A 172 -13.15 3.64 -7.11
N ARG A 173 -14.23 2.85 -6.96
CA ARG A 173 -14.51 1.66 -7.77
C ARG A 173 -14.61 2.00 -9.26
N ARG A 174 -15.29 3.10 -9.59
CA ARG A 174 -15.40 3.57 -10.99
C ARG A 174 -14.02 3.95 -11.55
N LYS A 175 -13.24 4.73 -10.80
CA LYS A 175 -11.86 5.08 -11.17
C LYS A 175 -10.95 3.85 -11.34
N ALA A 176 -11.13 2.83 -10.50
CA ALA A 176 -10.40 1.59 -10.63
C ALA A 176 -10.78 0.83 -11.90
N ALA A 177 -12.08 0.73 -12.20
CA ALA A 177 -12.55 0.13 -13.44
C ALA A 177 -12.03 0.88 -14.68
N ASP A 178 -12.03 2.21 -14.65
CA ASP A 178 -11.49 3.06 -15.72
C ASP A 178 -9.99 2.81 -15.92
N ALA A 179 -9.22 2.76 -14.82
CA ALA A 179 -7.78 2.48 -14.86
C ALA A 179 -7.48 1.07 -15.41
N GLY A 180 -8.27 0.07 -15.01
CA GLY A 180 -8.15 -1.29 -15.53
C GLY A 180 -8.48 -1.40 -17.02
N ARG A 181 -9.48 -0.65 -17.51
CA ARG A 181 -9.77 -0.58 -18.96
C ARG A 181 -8.63 0.10 -19.73
N ALA A 182 -8.09 1.20 -19.22
CA ALA A 182 -6.97 1.90 -19.86
C ALA A 182 -5.71 1.03 -19.94
N ALA A 183 -5.41 0.27 -18.89
CA ALA A 183 -4.27 -0.64 -18.85
C ALA A 183 -4.39 -1.79 -19.87
N ARG A 184 -5.58 -2.40 -20.01
CA ARG A 184 -5.85 -3.43 -21.02
C ARG A 184 -5.77 -2.91 -22.46
N GLY A 185 -6.02 -1.61 -22.67
CA GLY A 185 -5.93 -0.96 -23.97
C GLY A 185 -4.53 -0.51 -24.40
N GLY A 186 -3.46 -0.88 -23.66
CA GLY A 186 -2.08 -0.53 -24.01
C GLY A 186 -1.72 0.96 -23.83
N ARG A 187 -2.59 1.77 -23.21
CA ARG A 187 -2.42 3.23 -23.10
C ARG A 187 -1.55 3.68 -21.91
N VAL A 188 -0.70 2.81 -21.37
CA VAL A 188 0.17 3.12 -20.22
C VAL A 188 1.64 2.89 -20.61
N PRO A 189 2.39 3.93 -20.99
CA PRO A 189 3.81 3.81 -21.33
C PRO A 189 4.64 3.37 -20.11
N GLY A 190 5.52 2.37 -20.29
CA GLY A 190 6.60 2.03 -19.34
C GLY A 190 6.23 1.18 -18.10
N GLY A 191 4.98 0.70 -17.97
CA GLY A 191 4.58 -0.18 -16.87
C GLY A 191 4.40 -1.63 -17.33
N ALA A 192 5.03 -2.60 -16.66
CA ALA A 192 4.72 -4.02 -16.87
C ALA A 192 3.31 -4.40 -16.37
N GLY A 193 2.64 -3.51 -15.65
CA GLY A 193 1.18 -3.49 -15.62
C GLY A 193 0.58 -2.58 -14.56
N ARG A 194 -0.69 -2.23 -14.80
CA ARG A 194 -1.56 -1.56 -13.84
C ARG A 194 -2.87 -2.35 -13.79
N TRP A 195 -3.31 -2.73 -12.60
CA TRP A 195 -4.53 -3.51 -12.40
C TRP A 195 -5.42 -2.83 -11.35
N ALA A 196 -6.74 -2.98 -11.52
CA ALA A 196 -7.76 -2.35 -10.68
C ALA A 196 -7.86 -3.04 -9.32
#